data_AF-T0K5M4-F1
#
_entry.id   AF-T0K5M4-F1
#
_cell.length_a   1.000
_cell.length_b   1.000
_cell.length_c   1.000
_cell.angle_alpha   90.00
_cell.angle_beta   90.00
_cell.angle_gamma   90.00
#
_symmetry.space_group_name_H-M   'P 1'
#
loop_
_entity.id
_entity.type
_entity.pdbx_description
1 polymer ?
#
loop_
_entity_poly.entity_id
_entity_poly.type
_entity_poly.pdbx_seq_one_letter_code
_entity_poly.pdbx_strand_id
1 'polypeptide(L)'
;MRAASPKKRGLRSWRRVDVTPDNMEMVGAKLRECGTMGGEGEPVQAHAHFDRQGRLRRIHAAYENGWRVTINIRLDGSYSLSQAIKIVSKPKGHMPA
;
A
#
# COMPACT_ATOMS: atom_id res chain seq x y z
N MET A 1 -25.60 -3.07 31.35
CA MET A 1 -24.39 -2.22 31.22
C MET A 1 -23.69 -2.58 29.91
N ARG A 2 -23.60 -1.67 28.93
CA ARG A 2 -22.88 -1.94 27.67
C ARG A 2 -21.38 -1.75 27.91
N ALA A 3 -20.59 -2.80 27.70
CA ALA A 3 -19.14 -2.71 27.74
C ALA A 3 -18.67 -1.71 26.68
N ALA A 4 -17.94 -0.67 27.11
CA ALA A 4 -17.30 0.25 26.20
C ALA A 4 -16.29 -0.52 25.34
N SER A 5 -16.49 -0.54 24.02
CA SER A 5 -15.51 -1.13 23.10
C SER A 5 -14.13 -0.51 23.35
N PRO A 6 -13.04 -1.29 23.35
CA PRO A 6 -11.71 -0.74 23.49
C PRO A 6 -11.50 0.28 22.38
N LYS A 7 -11.26 1.55 22.73
CA LYS A 7 -10.88 2.59 21.78
C LYS A 7 -9.72 2.03 20.94
N LYS A 8 -9.91 1.84 19.64
CA LYS A 8 -8.86 1.41 18.71
C LYS A 8 -7.64 2.31 18.93
N ARG A 9 -6.61 1.81 19.64
CA ARG A 9 -5.26 2.39 19.67
C ARG A 9 -4.60 2.13 18.32
N GLY A 10 -5.23 2.63 17.25
CA GLY A 10 -4.81 2.37 15.88
C GLY A 10 -3.72 3.34 15.47
N LEU A 11 -2.57 2.82 15.09
CA LEU A 11 -1.64 3.42 14.11
C LEU A 11 -0.86 4.70 14.51
N ARG A 12 -1.14 5.34 15.67
CA ARG A 12 -0.47 6.60 16.10
C ARG A 12 1.06 6.54 16.25
N SER A 13 1.67 5.36 16.16
CA SER A 13 3.11 5.16 16.35
C SER A 13 3.86 4.70 15.10
N TRP A 14 3.20 4.61 13.94
CA TRP A 14 3.85 4.17 12.71
C TRP A 14 4.35 5.36 11.90
N ARG A 15 5.60 5.27 11.45
CA ARG A 15 6.22 6.29 10.60
C ARG A 15 5.88 6.00 9.15
N ARG A 16 5.24 6.96 8.48
CA ARG A 16 5.04 6.92 7.03
C ARG A 16 6.28 7.44 6.31
N VAL A 17 6.66 6.75 5.24
CA VAL A 17 7.74 7.14 4.32
C VAL A 17 7.19 7.03 2.91
N ASP A 18 7.17 8.14 2.18
CA ASP A 18 6.89 8.09 0.75
C ASP A 18 8.11 7.50 0.03
N VAL A 19 7.87 6.60 -0.92
CA VAL A 19 8.93 5.88 -1.63
C VAL A 19 9.38 6.73 -2.81
N THR A 20 10.70 6.88 -2.97
CA THR A 20 11.27 7.60 -4.10
C THR A 20 11.12 6.80 -5.40
N PRO A 21 11.09 7.44 -6.58
CA PRO A 21 10.97 6.74 -7.86
C PRO A 21 12.00 5.61 -8.04
N ASP A 22 13.26 5.85 -7.64
CA ASP A 22 14.36 4.87 -7.74
C ASP A 22 14.12 3.59 -6.93
N ASN A 23 13.22 3.62 -5.95
CA ASN A 23 12.91 2.50 -5.06
C ASN A 23 11.58 1.81 -5.40
N MET A 24 10.88 2.20 -6.48
CA MET A 24 9.60 1.61 -6.85
C MET A 24 9.73 0.14 -7.27
N GLU A 25 10.84 -0.23 -7.91
CA GLU A 25 11.13 -1.63 -8.27
C GLU A 25 11.16 -2.53 -7.03
N MET A 26 11.79 -2.07 -5.94
CA MET A 26 11.80 -2.81 -4.68
C MET A 26 10.40 -2.99 -4.10
N VAL A 27 9.54 -1.98 -4.25
CA VAL A 27 8.14 -2.08 -3.83
C VAL A 27 7.42 -3.13 -4.68
N GLY A 28 7.53 -3.05 -6.01
CA GLY A 28 6.94 -4.02 -6.92
C GLY A 28 7.36 -5.44 -6.61
N ALA A 29 8.67 -5.67 -6.43
CA ALA A 29 9.22 -6.97 -6.03
C ALA A 29 8.61 -7.48 -4.72
N LYS A 30 8.55 -6.62 -3.69
CA LYS A 30 8.00 -7.02 -2.39
C LYS A 30 6.51 -7.36 -2.45
N LEU A 31 5.76 -6.63 -3.27
CA LEU A 31 4.34 -6.90 -3.46
C LEU A 31 4.11 -8.24 -4.19
N ARG A 32 4.94 -8.56 -5.21
CA ARG A 32 4.89 -9.84 -5.95
C ARG A 32 5.20 -11.04 -5.08
N GLU A 33 6.14 -10.92 -4.13
CA GLU A 33 6.41 -11.98 -3.13
C GLU A 33 5.16 -12.35 -2.31
N CYS A 34 4.23 -11.41 -2.18
CA CYS A 34 3.04 -11.55 -1.35
C CYS A 34 1.81 -12.01 -2.15
N GLY A 35 1.94 -12.22 -3.46
CA GLY A 35 0.89 -12.78 -4.32
C GLY A 35 0.75 -12.08 -5.67
N THR A 36 -0.09 -12.65 -6.54
CA THR A 36 -0.40 -12.11 -7.87
C THR A 36 -1.08 -10.76 -7.78
N MET A 37 -0.66 -9.79 -8.59
CA MET A 37 -1.22 -8.43 -8.61
C MET A 37 -1.95 -8.13 -9.91
N GLY A 38 -3.02 -7.34 -9.84
CA GLY A 38 -3.71 -6.83 -11.03
C GLY A 38 -3.01 -5.66 -11.73
N GLY A 39 -2.07 -4.99 -11.06
CA GLY A 39 -1.25 -3.93 -11.66
C GLY A 39 -0.18 -4.51 -12.58
N GLU A 40 -0.07 -3.99 -13.80
CA GLU A 40 1.04 -4.31 -14.70
C GLU A 40 2.21 -3.34 -14.46
N GLY A 41 3.45 -3.84 -14.54
CA GLY A 41 4.65 -3.04 -14.37
C GLY A 41 4.99 -2.66 -12.92
N GLU A 42 5.63 -1.51 -12.76
CA GLU A 42 6.05 -0.96 -11.47
C GLU A 42 5.04 0.07 -10.92
N PRO A 43 4.89 0.19 -9.60
CA PRO A 43 4.11 1.27 -9.01
C PRO A 43 4.64 2.65 -9.41
N VAL A 44 3.74 3.58 -9.73
CA VAL A 44 4.11 4.99 -9.96
C VAL A 44 4.07 5.83 -8.70
N GLN A 45 3.36 5.33 -7.68
CA GLN A 45 3.33 5.97 -6.37
C GLN A 45 3.25 4.90 -5.29
N ALA A 46 4.10 5.02 -4.29
CA ALA A 46 4.04 4.17 -3.12
C ALA A 46 4.42 4.90 -1.84
N HIS A 47 3.91 4.40 -0.71
CA HIS A 47 4.38 4.77 0.61
C HIS A 47 4.35 3.57 1.54
N ALA A 48 5.36 3.50 2.41
CA ALA A 48 5.54 2.46 3.39
C ALA A 48 5.29 3.00 4.80
N HIS A 49 4.77 2.13 5.68
CA HIS A 49 4.68 2.39 7.10
C HIS A 49 5.60 1.46 7.86
N PHE A 50 6.35 2.03 8.81
CA PHE A 50 7.27 1.31 9.67
C PHE A 50 6.83 1.43 11.13
N ASP A 51 7.06 0.38 11.92
CA ASP A 51 6.88 0.46 13.38
C ASP A 51 8.03 1.21 14.06
N ARG A 52 7.96 1.34 15.40
CA ARG A 52 8.99 2.04 16.20
C ARG A 52 10.37 1.37 16.16
N GLN A 53 10.43 0.10 15.77
CA GLN A 53 11.67 -0.67 15.64
C GLN A 53 12.20 -0.62 14.19
N GLY A 54 11.60 0.20 13.32
CA GLY A 54 12.00 0.31 11.92
C GLY A 54 11.55 -0.86 11.04
N ARG A 55 10.67 -1.74 11.53
CA ARG A 55 10.19 -2.89 10.74
C ARG A 55 9.05 -2.47 9.84
N LEU A 56 9.07 -2.92 8.59
CA LEU A 56 8.02 -2.66 7.61
C LEU A 56 6.69 -3.30 8.06
N ARG A 57 5.61 -2.52 8.06
CA ARG A 57 4.27 -2.93 8.49
C ARG A 57 3.20 -2.77 7.45
N ARG A 58 3.36 -1.82 6.54
CA ARG A 58 2.38 -1.62 5.48
C ARG A 58 3.04 -1.03 4.26
N ILE A 59 2.59 -1.45 3.09
CA ILE A 59 2.87 -0.79 1.82
C ILE A 59 1.55 -0.41 1.20
N HIS A 60 1.45 0.82 0.70
CA HIS A 60 0.43 1.24 -0.25
C HIS A 60 1.10 1.57 -1.57
N ALA A 61 0.57 1.05 -2.67
CA ALA A 61 1.07 1.26 -4.01
C ALA A 61 -0.08 1.58 -4.97
N ALA A 62 0.18 2.44 -5.95
CA ALA A 62 -0.72 2.79 -7.04
C ALA A 62 -0.01 2.66 -8.38
N TYR A 63 -0.74 2.19 -9.38
CA TYR A 63 -0.28 1.91 -10.73
C TYR A 63 -0.95 2.85 -11.73
N GLU A 64 -0.33 3.06 -12.89
CA GLU A 64 -0.86 3.91 -13.97
C GLU A 64 -2.23 3.45 -14.47
N ASN A 65 -2.41 2.13 -14.55
CA ASN A 65 -3.66 1.50 -14.99
C ASN A 65 -4.79 1.57 -13.94
N GLY A 66 -4.62 2.36 -12.88
CA GLY A 66 -5.64 2.62 -11.86
C GLY A 66 -5.71 1.56 -10.76
N TRP A 67 -4.92 0.49 -10.83
CA TRP A 67 -4.80 -0.47 -9.74
C TRP A 67 -4.13 0.14 -8.52
N ARG A 68 -4.58 -0.32 -7.35
CA ARG A 68 -4.06 0.02 -6.04
C ARG A 68 -3.90 -1.24 -5.23
N VAL A 69 -2.74 -1.38 -4.62
CA VAL A 69 -2.39 -2.53 -3.80
C VAL A 69 -2.01 -2.03 -2.41
N THR A 70 -2.51 -2.74 -1.40
CA THR A 70 -2.13 -2.52 0.00
C THR A 70 -1.72 -3.84 0.61
N ILE A 71 -0.54 -3.89 1.21
CA ILE A 71 -0.09 -5.02 2.01
C ILE A 71 -0.01 -4.59 3.45
N ASN A 72 -0.56 -5.39 4.36
CA ASN A 72 -0.33 -5.27 5.80
C ASN A 72 0.50 -6.47 6.27
N ILE A 73 1.59 -6.21 6.99
CA ILE A 73 2.49 -7.23 7.53
C ILE A 73 2.33 -7.26 9.05
N ARG A 74 1.92 -8.41 9.58
CA ARG A 74 1.70 -8.66 11.01
C ARG A 74 3.03 -8.93 11.74
N LEU A 75 2.98 -8.99 13.07
CA LEU A 75 4.18 -9.18 13.91
C LEU A 75 4.85 -10.54 13.69
N ASP A 76 4.06 -11.56 13.36
CA ASP A 76 4.48 -12.92 13.06
C ASP A 76 5.02 -13.12 11.63
N GLY A 77 5.07 -12.04 10.83
CA GLY A 77 5.49 -12.09 9.43
C GLY A 77 4.40 -12.49 8.45
N SER A 78 3.24 -12.96 8.93
CA SER A 78 2.09 -13.18 8.06
C SER A 78 1.61 -11.84 7.49
N TYR A 79 1.03 -11.89 6.29
CA TYR A 79 0.54 -10.69 5.63
C TYR A 79 -0.92 -10.83 5.20
N SER A 80 -1.53 -9.69 4.88
CA SER A 80 -2.79 -9.63 4.16
C SER A 80 -2.61 -8.66 3.00
N LEU A 81 -2.95 -9.11 1.81
CA LEU A 81 -2.89 -8.32 0.59
C LEU A 81 -4.31 -7.92 0.18
N SER A 82 -4.50 -6.64 -0.13
CA SER A 82 -5.76 -6.08 -0.62
C SER A 82 -5.52 -5.32 -1.90
N GLN A 83 -6.35 -5.57 -2.91
CA GLN A 83 -6.25 -4.91 -4.21
C GLN A 83 -7.58 -4.24 -4.54
N ALA A 84 -7.51 -3.09 -5.20
CA ALA A 84 -8.67 -2.38 -5.72
C ALA A 84 -8.29 -1.70 -7.03
N ILE A 85 -9.19 -1.72 -8.00
CA ILE A 85 -9.04 -0.95 -9.23
C ILE A 85 -9.92 0.30 -9.14
N LYS A 86 -9.33 1.47 -9.41
CA LYS A 86 -10.11 2.69 -9.55
C LYS A 86 -10.53 2.83 -11.01
N ILE A 87 -11.76 2.43 -11.30
CA ILE A 87 -12.37 2.64 -12.61
C ILE A 87 -12.83 4.10 -12.68
N VAL A 88 -12.35 4.85 -13.67
CA VAL A 88 -12.78 6.22 -13.96
C VAL A 88 -13.26 6.30 -15.40
N SER A 89 -14.38 6.98 -15.63
CA SER A 89 -14.95 7.18 -16.98
C SER A 89 -14.09 8.09 -17.86
N LYS A 90 -13.22 8.89 -17.25
CA LYS A 90 -12.16 9.67 -17.92
C LYS A 90 -10.88 9.62 -17.06
N PRO A 91 -9.74 9.15 -17.60
CA PRO A 91 -8.47 9.20 -16.88
C PRO A 91 -8.08 10.65 -16.59
N LYS A 92 -7.67 10.93 -15.36
CA LYS A 92 -7.24 12.27 -14.94
C LYS A 92 -5.83 12.49 -15.51
N GLY A 93 -5.73 13.13 -16.67
CA GLY A 93 -4.45 13.37 -17.37
C GLY A 93 -4.56 13.47 -18.90
N HIS A 94 -5.69 13.07 -19.50
CA HIS A 94 -5.90 13.28 -20.94
C HIS A 94 -6.35 14.73 -21.18
N MET A 95 -5.39 15.65 -21.27
CA MET A 95 -5.61 16.87 -22.05
C MET A 95 -5.64 16.43 -23.52
N PRO A 96 -6.77 16.55 -24.24
CA PRO A 96 -6.71 16.48 -25.69
C PRO A 96 -5.78 17.61 -26.16
N ALA A 97 -4.84 17.27 -27.03
CA ALA A 97 -4.10 18.25 -27.82
C ALA A 97 -5.07 19.07 -28.68
#